data_AF-A0A7V8J530-F1
#
_entry.id   AF-A0A7V8J530-F1
#
_cell.length_a   1.000
_cell.length_b   1.000
_cell.length_c   1.000
_cell.angle_alpha   90.00
_cell.angle_beta   90.00
_cell.angle_gamma   90.00
#
_symmetry.space_group_name_H-M   'P 1'
#
loop_
_entity.id
_entity.type
_entity.pdbx_description
1 polymer ?
#
loop_
_entity_poly.entity_id
_entity_poly.type
_entity_poly.pdbx_seq_one_letter_code
_entity_poly.pdbx_strand_id
1 'polypeptide(L)'
;MKNIVPNPKLAGAKLSATVSTGFTAKSESGAPARMAIIDEHGNILAAGKDVAWAAWRVCVEVQENFWEGQGHLVVHTSPPGLPIDDKKSA
;
A
#
# COMPACT_ATOMS: atom_id res chain seq x y z
N MET A 1 -1.41 14.90 8.61
CA MET A 1 -2.00 13.56 8.35
C MET A 1 -1.40 12.43 9.19
N LYS A 2 -0.07 12.35 9.44
CA LYS A 2 0.55 11.28 10.26
C LYS A 2 0.00 11.10 11.69
N ASN A 3 -0.75 12.08 12.21
CA ASN A 3 -1.32 12.05 13.56
C ASN A 3 -2.85 11.81 13.58
N ILE A 4 -3.49 11.65 12.41
CA ILE A 4 -4.94 11.40 12.31
C ILE A 4 -5.22 9.89 12.43
N VAL A 5 -4.30 9.07 11.93
CA VAL A 5 -4.29 7.62 12.15
C VAL A 5 -2.90 7.25 12.69
N PRO A 6 -2.79 6.85 13.97
CA PRO A 6 -1.51 6.48 14.54
C PRO A 6 -1.00 5.17 13.93
N ASN A 7 0.32 5.04 13.84
CA ASN A 7 0.93 3.78 13.42
C ASN A 7 0.51 2.65 14.38
N PRO A 8 0.16 1.46 13.86
CA PRO A 8 -0.22 0.33 14.69
C PRO A 8 0.94 -0.09 15.59
N LYS A 9 0.62 -0.47 16.82
CA LYS A 9 1.59 -1.07 17.74
C LYS A 9 1.66 -2.57 17.47
N LEU A 10 2.88 -3.08 17.29
CA LEU A 10 3.14 -4.50 17.13
C LEU A 10 4.07 -4.95 18.27
N ALA A 11 3.55 -5.76 19.19
CA ALA A 11 4.35 -6.29 20.29
C ALA A 11 5.42 -7.27 19.74
N GLY A 12 6.66 -7.13 20.21
CA GLY A 12 7.78 -8.00 19.87
C GLY A 12 8.48 -7.69 18.54
N ALA A 13 7.91 -6.83 17.67
CA ALA A 13 8.47 -6.56 16.35
C ALA A 13 8.30 -5.10 15.89
N LYS A 14 9.17 -4.71 14.94
CA LYS A 14 9.17 -3.43 14.26
C LYS A 14 9.14 -3.67 12.76
N LEU A 15 8.24 -2.98 12.06
CA LEU A 15 8.15 -2.98 10.60
C LEU A 15 8.52 -1.60 10.07
N SER A 16 9.33 -1.57 9.02
CA SER A 16 9.71 -0.35 8.31
C SER A 16 9.78 -0.61 6.82
N ALA A 17 9.63 0.42 6.00
CA ALA A 17 9.85 0.32 4.56
C ALA A 17 10.41 1.62 3.98
N THR A 18 11.12 1.48 2.87
CA THR A 18 11.42 2.58 1.94
C THR A 18 11.00 2.15 0.54
N VAL A 19 10.93 3.11 -0.38
CA VAL A 19 10.65 2.82 -1.80
C VAL A 19 11.65 1.84 -2.42
N SER A 20 12.90 1.85 -1.95
CA SER A 20 13.98 1.03 -2.51
C SER A 20 14.16 -0.32 -1.81
N THR A 21 13.79 -0.44 -0.53
CA THR A 21 13.98 -1.68 0.24
C THR A 21 12.72 -2.51 0.41
N GLY A 22 11.54 -1.91 0.22
CA GLY A 22 10.27 -2.52 0.61
C GLY A 22 10.19 -2.79 2.12
N PHE A 23 9.26 -3.67 2.52
CA PHE A 23 9.07 -4.01 3.94
C PHE A 23 10.26 -4.76 4.52
N THR A 24 10.67 -4.32 5.71
CA THR A 24 11.73 -4.94 6.52
C THR A 24 11.21 -5.13 7.94
N ALA A 25 11.41 -6.32 8.49
CA ALA A 25 11.00 -6.67 9.85
C ALA A 25 12.23 -6.87 10.76
N LYS A 26 12.13 -6.36 11.98
CA LYS A 26 13.09 -6.59 13.07
C LYS A 26 12.35 -6.93 14.35
N SER A 27 12.98 -7.63 15.28
CA SER A 27 12.47 -7.74 16.65
C SER A 27 12.48 -6.38 17.34
N GLU A 28 11.85 -6.28 18.51
CA GLU A 28 11.96 -5.09 19.38
C GLU A 28 13.42 -4.74 19.70
N SER A 29 14.27 -5.76 19.92
CA SER A 29 15.70 -5.63 20.17
C SER A 29 16.53 -5.29 18.92
N GLY A 30 15.92 -5.28 17.74
CA GLY A 30 16.58 -4.95 16.47
C GLY A 30 17.19 -6.14 15.73
N ALA A 31 17.03 -7.36 16.25
CA ALA A 31 17.48 -8.58 15.57
C ALA A 31 16.66 -8.82 14.29
N PRO A 32 17.23 -9.51 13.27
CA PRO A 32 16.51 -9.81 12.04
C PRO A 32 15.23 -10.62 12.31
N ALA A 33 14.12 -10.18 11.72
CA ALA A 33 12.85 -10.90 11.74
C ALA A 33 12.31 -11.09 10.32
N ARG A 34 11.27 -11.90 10.17
CA ARG A 34 10.64 -12.22 8.87
C ARG A 34 9.13 -12.09 8.98
N MET A 35 8.50 -11.67 7.89
CA MET A 35 7.05 -11.71 7.75
C MET A 35 6.59 -13.12 7.38
N ALA A 36 5.39 -13.49 7.81
CA ALA A 36 4.77 -14.78 7.50
C ALA A 36 3.28 -14.59 7.19
N ILE A 37 2.76 -15.43 6.30
CA ILE A 37 1.32 -15.63 6.09
C ILE A 37 0.94 -16.87 6.90
N ILE A 38 -0.03 -16.70 7.78
CA ILE A 38 -0.49 -17.75 8.69
C ILE A 38 -1.96 -18.01 8.36
N ASP A 39 -2.32 -19.29 8.19
CA ASP A 39 -3.71 -19.68 7.99
C ASP A 39 -4.51 -19.65 9.30
N GLU A 40 -5.82 -19.91 9.21
CA GLU A 40 -6.71 -19.90 10.38
C GLU A 40 -6.38 -21.00 11.41
N HIS A 41 -5.62 -22.02 11.02
CA HIS A 41 -5.18 -23.11 11.89
C HIS A 41 -3.82 -22.83 12.54
N GLY A 42 -3.19 -21.70 12.25
CA GLY A 42 -1.88 -21.32 12.77
C GLY A 42 -0.70 -21.90 11.97
N ASN A 43 -0.94 -22.52 10.82
CA ASN A 43 0.14 -23.01 9.97
C ASN A 43 0.76 -21.85 9.19
N ILE A 44 2.08 -21.85 9.09
CA ILE A 44 2.81 -20.89 8.24
C ILE A 44 2.70 -21.38 6.78
N LEU A 45 1.93 -20.67 5.97
CA LEU A 45 1.80 -20.95 4.53
C LEU A 45 3.04 -20.48 3.76
N ALA A 46 3.60 -19.33 4.16
CA ALA A 46 4.79 -18.76 3.58
C ALA A 46 5.48 -17.83 4.58
N ALA A 47 6.81 -17.74 4.54
CA ALA A 47 7.56 -16.80 5.37
C ALA A 47 8.86 -16.36 4.71
N GLY A 48 9.29 -15.13 5.00
CA GLY A 48 10.57 -14.60 4.56
C GLY A 48 10.48 -13.39 3.63
N LYS A 49 11.52 -13.21 2.82
CA LYS A 49 11.69 -12.03 1.96
C LYS A 49 10.60 -11.93 0.90
N ASP A 50 10.16 -13.06 0.36
CA ASP A 50 9.15 -13.09 -0.71
C ASP A 50 7.79 -12.59 -0.20
N VAL A 51 7.43 -12.94 1.04
CA VAL A 51 6.22 -12.42 1.69
C VAL A 51 6.32 -10.91 1.89
N ALA A 52 7.45 -10.42 2.37
CA ALA A 52 7.66 -8.98 2.57
C ALA A 52 7.62 -8.19 1.24
N TRP A 53 8.19 -8.76 0.18
CA TRP A 53 8.17 -8.17 -1.15
C TRP A 53 6.76 -8.17 -1.75
N ALA A 54 6.04 -9.29 -1.70
CA ALA A 54 4.68 -9.39 -2.20
C ALA A 54 3.76 -8.38 -1.50
N ALA A 55 3.81 -8.30 -0.16
CA ALA A 55 3.04 -7.33 0.61
C ALA A 55 3.36 -5.88 0.20
N TRP A 56 4.64 -5.55 0.02
CA TRP A 56 5.06 -4.22 -0.42
C TRP A 56 4.53 -3.89 -1.83
N ARG A 57 4.66 -4.81 -2.77
CA ARG A 57 4.19 -4.63 -4.15
C ARG A 57 2.69 -4.39 -4.24
N VAL A 58 1.89 -5.13 -3.48
CA VAL A 58 0.44 -4.92 -3.41
C VAL A 58 0.11 -3.52 -2.88
N CYS A 59 0.80 -3.05 -1.83
CA CYS A 59 0.59 -1.68 -1.32
C CYS A 59 0.96 -0.61 -2.35
N VAL A 60 2.05 -0.78 -3.08
CA VAL A 60 2.48 0.15 -4.14
C VAL A 60 1.44 0.18 -5.27
N GLU A 61 0.99 -0.98 -5.73
CA GLU A 61 0.00 -1.08 -6.81
C GLU A 61 -1.35 -0.45 -6.43
N VAL A 62 -1.81 -0.63 -5.18
CA VAL A 62 -3.00 0.07 -4.67
C VAL A 62 -2.83 1.59 -4.74
N GLN A 63 -1.64 2.09 -4.40
CA GLN A 63 -1.33 3.52 -4.46
C GLN A 63 -1.26 4.04 -5.91
N GLU A 64 -0.67 3.27 -6.81
CA GLU A 64 -0.60 3.56 -8.26
C GLU A 64 -2.00 3.60 -8.86
N ASN A 65 -2.83 2.59 -8.60
CA ASN A 65 -4.23 2.55 -9.05
C ASN A 65 -5.05 3.75 -8.55
N PHE A 66 -4.81 4.17 -7.30
CA PHE A 66 -5.43 5.38 -6.76
C PHE A 66 -4.99 6.63 -7.54
N TRP A 67 -3.71 6.76 -7.88
CA TRP A 67 -3.19 7.88 -8.67
C TRP A 67 -3.65 7.87 -10.13
N GLU A 68 -3.81 6.69 -10.73
CA GLU A 68 -4.34 6.54 -12.09
C GLU A 68 -5.85 6.82 -12.19
N GLY A 69 -6.52 7.10 -11.06
CA GLY A 69 -7.95 7.40 -11.04
C GLY A 69 -8.83 6.18 -11.26
N GLN A 70 -8.27 4.96 -11.19
CA GLN A 70 -8.96 3.66 -11.31
C GLN A 70 -9.84 3.33 -10.09
N GLY A 71 -10.40 4.35 -9.44
CA GLY A 71 -11.29 4.20 -8.29
C GLY A 71 -12.20 5.39 -7.96
N HIS A 72 -11.99 6.61 -8.50
CA HIS A 72 -12.70 7.82 -8.02
C HIS A 72 -12.95 8.96 -9.05
N LEU A 73 -12.78 8.78 -10.36
CA LEU A 73 -13.06 9.86 -11.32
C LEU A 73 -14.57 10.03 -11.58
N VAL A 74 -15.10 11.24 -11.35
CA VAL A 74 -16.42 11.66 -11.83
C VAL A 74 -16.26 12.19 -13.26
N VAL A 75 -16.91 11.55 -14.23
CA VAL A 75 -16.94 11.97 -15.64
C VAL A 75 -18.15 12.87 -15.86
N HIS A 76 -17.92 14.08 -16.39
CA HIS A 76 -18.98 15.04 -16.72
C HIS A 76 -19.49 14.83 -18.16
N THR A 77 -20.80 15.03 -18.39
CA THR A 77 -21.41 15.07 -19.72
C THR A 77 -21.74 16.51 -20.12
N SER A 78 -21.77 16.82 -21.42
CA SER A 78 -22.30 18.08 -21.96
C SER A 78 -23.58 17.86 -22.78
N PRO A 79 -24.54 18.81 -22.80
CA PRO A 79 -25.74 18.71 -23.63
C PRO A 79 -25.41 18.63 -25.13
N PRO A 80 -26.25 17.97 -25.96
CA PRO A 80 -26.03 17.94 -27.41
C PRO A 80 -26.02 19.36 -27.99
N GLY A 81 -24.95 19.71 -28.70
CA GLY A 81 -24.82 20.98 -29.42
C GLY A 81 -24.02 22.08 -28.72
N LEU A 82 -23.47 21.84 -27.52
CA LEU A 82 -22.51 22.75 -26.88
C LEU A 82 -21.08 22.17 -26.94
N PRO A 83 -20.05 22.94 -27.37
CA PRO A 83 -18.67 22.48 -27.38
C PRO A 83 -18.18 22.14 -25.97
N ILE A 84 -17.43 21.05 -25.83
CA ILE A 84 -16.67 20.78 -24.61
C ILE A 84 -15.50 21.75 -24.59
N ASP A 85 -15.38 22.56 -23.53
CA ASP A 85 -14.29 23.54 -23.41
C ASP A 85 -12.99 22.80 -23.03
N ASP A 86 -12.20 22.43 -24.03
CA ASP A 86 -10.94 21.65 -23.91
C ASP A 86 -9.76 22.45 -23.33
N LYS A 87 -10.02 23.51 -22.56
CA LYS A 87 -8.94 24.19 -21.83
C LYS A 87 -8.46 23.31 -20.69
N LYS A 88 -7.50 22.43 -21.02
CA LYS A 88 -6.48 21.94 -20.07
C LYS A 88 -6.01 23.15 -19.27
N SER A 89 -6.36 23.18 -18.00
CA SER A 89 -5.75 24.11 -17.06
C SER A 89 -4.26 23.74 -17.00
N ALA A 90 -3.44 24.61 -17.59
CA ALA A 90 -1.99 24.58 -17.52
C ALA A 90 -1.50 24.98 -16.13
#